data_AF-A0A6I7YPC6-F1
#
_entry.id   AF-A0A6I7YPC6-F1
#
_cell.length_a   1.000
_cell.length_b   1.000
_cell.length_c   1.000
_cell.angle_alpha   90.00
_cell.angle_beta   90.00
_cell.angle_gamma   90.00
#
_symmetry.space_group_name_H-M   'P 1'
#
loop_
_entity.id
_entity.type
_entity.pdbx_description
1 polymer ?
#
loop_
_entity_poly.entity_id
_entity_poly.type
_entity_poly.pdbx_seq_one_letter_code
_entity_poly.pdbx_strand_id
1 'polypeptide(L)' 'MAMKDYSDEFKADAVALYESTPGATYKSIAADLGINRATLREWV' A
#
# COMPACT_ATOMS: atom_id res chain seq x y z
N MET A 1 -18.83 -12.44 -2.46
CA MET A 1 -17.92 -11.47 -1.81
C MET A 1 -16.77 -11.25 -2.78
N ALA A 2 -16.76 -10.11 -3.47
CA ALA A 2 -15.63 -9.81 -4.36
C ALA A 2 -14.44 -9.46 -3.46
N MET A 3 -13.59 -10.45 -3.17
CA MET A 3 -12.23 -10.17 -2.75
C MET A 3 -11.65 -9.35 -3.90
N LYS A 4 -11.54 -8.04 -3.67
CA LYS A 4 -10.71 -7.18 -4.50
C LYS A 4 -9.28 -7.58 -4.14
N ASP A 5 -8.86 -8.73 -4.66
CA ASP A 5 -7.50 -9.21 -4.51
C ASP A 5 -6.62 -8.20 -5.21
N TYR A 6 -5.94 -7.38 -4.40
CA TYR A 6 -4.80 -6.63 -4.88
C TYR A 6 -3.78 -7.65 -5.34
N SER A 7 -3.41 -7.60 -6.62
CA SER A 7 -2.36 -8.47 -7.16
C SER A 7 -1.09 -8.32 -6.34
N ASP A 8 -0.31 -9.39 -6.20
CA ASP A 8 0.94 -9.33 -5.43
C ASP A 8 1.93 -8.31 -5.99
N GLU A 9 1.89 -8.04 -7.30
CA GLU A 9 2.61 -6.91 -7.93
C GLU A 9 2.19 -5.55 -7.34
N PHE A 10 0.89 -5.33 -7.14
CA PHE A 10 0.40 -4.07 -6.57
C PHE A 10 0.82 -3.92 -5.09
N LYS A 11 0.81 -5.01 -4.33
CA LYS A 11 1.29 -5.00 -2.95
C LYS A 11 2.79 -4.69 -2.90
N ALA A 12 3.57 -5.35 -3.76
CA ALA A 12 5.01 -5.14 -3.84
C ALA A 12 5.36 -3.71 -4.25
N ASP A 13 4.64 -3.14 -5.22
CA ASP A 13 4.83 -1.75 -5.63
C ASP A 13 4.47 -0.77 -4.50
N ALA A 14 3.37 -1.03 -3.78
CA ALA A 14 2.94 -0.22 -2.64
C ALA A 14 3.97 -0.23 -1.48
N VAL A 15 4.54 -1.40 -1.18
CA VAL A 15 5.58 -1.56 -0.15
C VAL A 15 6.88 -0.90 -0.61
N ALA A 16 7.31 -1.14 -1.86
CA ALA A 16 8.51 -0.53 -2.43
C ALA A 16 8.42 1.01 -2.46
N LEU A 17 7.24 1.57 -2.75
CA LEU A 17 7.00 3.01 -2.72
C LEU A 17 7.15 3.58 -1.30
N TYR A 18 6.64 2.88 -0.29
CA TYR A 18 6.81 3.26 1.11
C TYR A 18 8.27 3.17 1.56
N GLU A 19 8.98 2.08 1.23
CA GLU A 19 10.39 1.89 1.56
C GLU A 19 11.31 2.88 0.84
N SER A 20 11.01 3.21 -0.42
CA SER A 20 11.78 4.16 -1.22
C SER A 20 11.54 5.62 -0.83
N THR A 21 10.49 5.91 -0.06
CA THR A 21 10.15 7.28 0.34
C THR A 21 10.41 7.48 1.83
N PRO A 22 11.64 7.82 2.24
CA PRO A 22 11.95 8.09 3.64
C PRO A 22 11.11 9.26 4.17
N GLY A 23 10.29 9.00 5.19
CA GLY A 23 9.36 9.96 5.78
C GLY A 23 7.94 9.91 5.21
N ALA A 24 7.66 9.05 4.23
CA ALA A 24 6.29 8.76 3.84
C ALA A 24 5.52 8.12 4.99
N THR A 25 4.26 8.49 5.13
CA THR A 25 3.36 7.85 6.09
C THR A 25 2.47 6.85 5.38
N TYR A 26 2.06 5.80 6.09
CA TYR A 26 1.05 4.85 5.58
C TYR A 26 -0.21 5.57 5.08
N LYS A 27 -0.58 6.70 5.67
CA LYS A 27 -1.73 7.50 5.23
C LYS A 27 -1.48 8.16 3.87
N SER A 28 -0.29 8.71 3.65
CA SER A 28 0.06 9.37 2.40
C SER A 28 0.14 8.37 1.25
N ILE A 29 0.86 7.26 1.44
CA ILE A 29 1.00 6.22 0.42
C ILE A 29 -0.34 5.53 0.14
N ALA A 30 -1.12 5.23 1.18
CA ALA A 30 -2.44 4.64 0.98
C ALA A 30 -3.41 5.60 0.27
N ALA A 31 -3.33 6.91 0.54
CA ALA A 31 -4.15 7.90 -0.17
C ALA A 31 -3.76 8.03 -1.64
N ASP A 32 -2.47 7.95 -1.96
CA ASP A 32 -1.93 8.00 -3.33
C ASP A 32 -2.38 6.77 -4.14
N LEU A 33 -2.28 5.59 -3.53
CA LEU A 33 -2.68 4.31 -4.11
C LEU A 33 -4.20 4.04 -4.07
N GLY A 34 -4.97 4.89 -3.39
CA GLY A 34 -6.42 4.72 -3.20
C GLY A 34 -6.82 3.53 -2.31
N ILE A 35 -5.91 3.04 -1.47
CA ILE A 35 -6.13 1.92 -0.55
C ILE A 35 -6.33 2.38 0.89
N ASN A 36 -6.73 1.46 1.77
CA ASN A 36 -6.80 1.76 3.19
C ASN A 36 -5.40 1.70 3.82
N ARG A 37 -5.08 2.67 4.69
CA ARG A 37 -3.84 2.65 5.49
C ARG A 37 -3.64 1.35 6.28
N ALA A 38 -4.74 0.71 6.70
CA ALA A 38 -4.69 -0.56 7.41
C ALA A 38 -4.24 -1.70 6.50
N THR A 39 -4.67 -1.67 5.23
CA THR A 39 -4.26 -2.62 4.21
C THR A 39 -2.78 -2.47 3.87
N LEU A 40 -2.31 -1.23 3.70
CA LEU A 40 -0.88 -0.98 3.47
C LEU A 40 -0.01 -1.43 4.67
N ARG A 41 -0.51 -1.27 5.90
CA ARG A 41 0.15 -1.78 7.11
C ARG A 41 0.20 -3.32 7.15
N GLU A 42 -0.78 -4.01 6.57
CA GLU A 42 -0.74 -5.48 6.47
C GLU A 42 0.28 -5.98 5.45
N TRP A 43 0.73 -5.13 4.52
CA TRP A 43 1.67 -5.51 3.46
C TRP A 43 3.13 -5.17 3.76
N VAL A 44 3.38 -4.07 4.49
CA VAL A 44 4.70 -3.70 5.04
C VAL A 44 5.04 -4.63 6.19
#